data_AF-A0A847GAK4-F1
#
_entry.id   AF-A0A847GAK4-F1
#
_cell.length_a   1.000
_cell.length_b   1.000
_cell.length_c   1.000
_cell.angle_alpha   90.00
_cell.angle_beta   90.00
_cell.angle_gamma   90.00
#
_symmetry.space_group_name_H-M   'P 1'
#
loop_
_entity.id
_entity.type
_entity.pdbx_description
1 polymer ?
#
loop_
_entity_poly.entity_id
_entity_poly.type
_entity_poly.pdbx_seq_one_letter_code
_entity_poly.pdbx_strand_id
1 'polypeptide(L)' 'MPTPYCVDDFKEKFDSLYRLVIVAGKRANQISRTESHGFGAAARGRKPTIAALDEVMDGKLTFTNAEEEQNFFAEEDGEE' A
#
# COMPACT_ATOMS: atom_id res chain seq x y z
N MET A 1 21.76 -8.96 1.30
CA MET A 1 21.03 -7.88 1.98
C MET A 1 20.10 -8.52 2.99
N PRO A 2 20.03 -8.02 4.23
CA PRO A 2 18.95 -8.37 5.15
C PRO A 2 17.61 -8.09 4.48
N THR A 3 16.59 -8.89 4.78
CA THR A 3 15.21 -8.56 4.39
C THR A 3 14.84 -7.24 5.08
N PRO A 4 14.44 -6.20 4.33
CA PRO A 4 14.17 -4.88 4.92
C PRO A 4 12.99 -4.91 5.90
N TYR A 5 12.11 -5.91 5.77
CA TYR A 5 10.94 -6.10 6.62
C TYR A 5 10.75 -7.57 6.98
N CYS A 6 10.11 -7.79 8.12
CA CYS A 6 9.50 -9.05 8.51
C CYS A 6 7.98 -8.87 8.69
N VAL A 7 7.24 -9.98 8.74
CA VAL A 7 5.77 -9.91 8.88
C VAL A 7 5.31 -9.28 10.20
N ASP A 8 6.15 -9.33 11.23
CA ASP A 8 5.82 -8.79 12.56
C ASP A 8 5.74 -7.26 12.57
N ASP A 9 6.46 -6.59 11.66
CA ASP A 9 6.49 -5.12 11.55
C ASP A 9 5.12 -4.53 11.17
N PHE A 10 4.21 -5.35 10.62
CA PHE A 10 2.92 -4.89 10.08
C PHE A 10 1.72 -5.28 10.95
N LYS A 11 1.93 -5.99 12.07
CA LYS A 11 0.84 -6.51 12.92
C LYS A 11 -0.05 -5.42 13.50
N GLU A 12 0.50 -4.23 13.74
CA GLU A 12 -0.24 -3.09 14.27
C GLU A 12 -0.91 -2.25 13.17
N LYS A 13 -0.56 -2.49 11.89
CA LYS A 13 -1.09 -1.75 10.74
C LYS A 13 -2.23 -2.47 10.03
N PHE A 14 -2.20 -3.80 10.05
CA PHE A 14 -3.19 -4.64 9.39
C PHE A 14 -3.64 -5.76 10.34
N ASP A 15 -4.95 -5.98 10.38
CA ASP A 15 -5.56 -7.08 11.13
C ASP A 15 -5.35 -8.45 10.46
N SER A 16 -5.05 -8.45 9.16
CA SER A 16 -4.83 -9.65 8.36
C SER A 16 -3.64 -9.48 7.41
N LEU A 17 -2.71 -10.45 7.47
CA LEU A 17 -1.59 -10.53 6.52
C LEU A 17 -2.07 -10.70 5.08
N TYR A 18 -3.24 -11.31 4.86
CA TYR A 18 -3.83 -11.40 3.52
C TYR A 18 -4.22 -10.02 3.00
N ARG A 19 -4.82 -9.16 3.84
CA ARG A 19 -5.18 -7.79 3.46
C ARG A 19 -3.94 -6.95 3.15
N LEU A 20 -2.89 -7.08 3.96
CA LEU A 20 -1.59 -6.45 3.69
C LEU A 20 -1.08 -6.80 2.29
N VAL A 21 -1.06 -8.09 1.94
CA VAL A 21 -0.58 -8.56 0.63
C VAL A 21 -1.42 -8.00 -0.51
N ILE A 22 -2.74 -7.95 -0.35
CA ILE A 22 -3.66 -7.42 -1.38
C ILE A 22 -3.41 -5.92 -1.59
N VAL A 23 -3.37 -5.12 -0.52
CA VAL A 23 -3.19 -3.67 -0.60
C VAL A 23 -1.80 -3.32 -1.14
N ALA A 24 -0.73 -3.89 -0.55
CA ALA A 24 0.63 -3.64 -0.99
C ALA A 24 0.87 -4.13 -2.43
N GLY A 25 0.27 -5.27 -2.83
CA GLY A 25 0.34 -5.78 -4.20
C GLY A 25 -0.37 -4.87 -5.20
N LYS A 26 -1.57 -4.38 -4.88
CA LYS A 26 -2.29 -3.42 -5.71
C LYS A 26 -1.48 -2.13 -5.88
N ARG A 27 -0.89 -1.61 -4.79
CA ARG A 27 -0.06 -0.41 -4.85
C ARG A 27 1.23 -0.60 -5.64
N ALA A 28 1.94 -1.70 -5.43
CA ALA A 28 3.16 -2.01 -6.19
C ALA A 28 2.88 -2.05 -7.70
N ASN A 29 1.73 -2.59 -8.11
CA ASN A 29 1.30 -2.58 -9.51
C ASN A 29 1.01 -1.17 -10.04
N GLN A 30 0.46 -0.26 -9.21
CA GLN A 30 0.29 1.15 -9.60
C GLN A 30 1.64 1.81 -9.83
N ILE A 31 2.55 1.71 -8.86
CA ILE A 31 3.91 2.27 -8.94
C ILE A 31 4.62 1.77 -10.21
N SER A 32 4.58 0.46 -10.45
CA SER A 32 5.22 -0.15 -11.62
C SER A 32 4.62 0.29 -12.97
N ARG A 33 3.39 0.80 -13.00
CA ARG A 33 2.74 1.28 -14.22
C ARG A 33 2.91 2.79 -14.43
N THR A 34 3.03 3.55 -13.34
CA THR A 34 3.13 5.01 -13.38
C THR A 34 4.57 5.49 -13.57
N GLU A 35 5.56 4.73 -13.12
CA GLU A 35 6.96 5.08 -13.33
C GLU A 35 7.38 4.78 -14.77
N SER A 36 7.88 5.79 -15.48
CA SER A 36 8.46 5.62 -16.81
C SER A 36 9.78 4.85 -16.69
N HIS A 37 9.75 3.55 -16.94
CA HIS A 37 10.94 2.72 -16.94
C HIS A 37 11.79 2.98 -18.19
N GLY A 38 12.58 4.05 -18.16
CA GLY A 38 13.70 4.21 -19.09
C GLY A 38 14.71 3.07 -18.93
N PHE A 39 15.43 2.74 -20.01
CA PHE A 39 16.47 1.70 -19.96
C PHE A 39 17.51 2.05 -18.88
N GLY A 40 17.63 1.20 -17.85
CA GLY A 40 18.52 1.41 -16.70
C GLY A 40 17.87 1.99 -15.44
N ALA A 41 16.64 2.50 -15.50
CA ALA A 41 15.92 3.01 -14.33
C ALA A 41 15.63 1.89 -13.31
N ALA A 42 15.25 0.69 -13.79
CA ALA A 42 14.97 -0.47 -12.94
C ALA A 42 16.21 -1.00 -12.18
N ALA A 43 17.43 -0.70 -12.64
CA ALA A 43 18.66 -1.11 -11.98
C ALA A 43 19.07 -0.19 -10.81
N ARG A 44 18.51 1.03 -10.74
CA ARG A 44 18.78 2.01 -9.67
C ARG A 44 17.54 2.34 -8.82
N GLY A 45 16.35 2.01 -9.30
CA GLY A 45 15.09 2.23 -8.59
C GLY A 45 14.89 1.24 -7.44
N ARG A 46 14.19 1.68 -6.37
CA ARG A 46 13.66 0.77 -5.36
C ARG A 46 12.63 -0.16 -6.02
N LYS A 47 12.55 -1.40 -5.55
CA LYS A 47 11.51 -2.32 -6.02
C LYS A 47 10.13 -1.74 -5.65
N PRO A 48 9.15 -1.72 -6.57
CA PRO A 48 7.81 -1.20 -6.28
C PRO A 48 7.15 -1.82 -5.05
N THR A 49 7.44 -3.10 -4.78
CA THR A 49 6.95 -3.80 -3.58
C THR A 49 7.54 -3.25 -2.29
N ILE A 50 8.81 -2.84 -2.28
CA ILE A 50 9.44 -2.21 -1.11
C ILE A 50 8.82 -0.82 -0.90
N ALA A 51 8.68 -0.03 -1.96
CA ALA A 51 8.05 1.29 -1.87
C ALA A 51 6.61 1.21 -1.35
N ALA A 52 5.83 0.23 -1.80
CA ALA A 52 4.47 0.01 -1.28
C ALA A 52 4.46 -0.37 0.21
N LEU A 53 5.42 -1.18 0.67
CA LEU A 53 5.53 -1.53 2.10
C LEU A 53 6.00 -0.33 2.95
N ASP A 54 6.89 0.52 2.42
CA ASP A 54 7.28 1.77 3.07
C ASP A 54 6.05 2.67 3.28
N GLU A 55 5.20 2.82 2.26
CA GLU A 55 3.97 3.59 2.34
C GLU A 55 2.96 3.02 3.36
N VAL A 56 2.91 1.69 3.54
CA VAL A 56 2.12 1.06 4.62
C VAL A 56 2.68 1.42 6.00
N MET A 57 4.00 1.32 6.18
CA MET A 57 4.64 1.66 7.46
C MET A 57 4.41 3.12 7.84
N ASP A 58 4.50 4.01 6.85
CA ASP A 58 4.22 5.45 6.98
C ASP A 58 2.74 5.76 7.22
N GLY A 59 1.83 4.78 7.14
CA GLY A 59 0.38 4.98 7.30
C GLY A 59 -0.28 5.70 6.12
N LYS A 60 0.38 5.78 4.96
CA LYS A 60 -0.16 6.37 3.72
C LYS A 60 -1.12 5.42 3.01
N LEU A 61 -1.02 4.13 3.30
CA LEU A 61 -1.86 3.08 2.74
C LEU A 61 -2.58 2.35 3.86
N THR A 62 -3.89 2.20 3.69
CA THR A 62 -4.75 1.37 4.52
C THR A 62 -5.75 0.63 3.63
N PHE A 63 -6.57 -0.22 4.24
CA PHE A 63 -7.74 -0.80 3.60
C PHE A 63 -9.01 -0.15 4.18
N THR A 64 -10.08 -0.18 3.40
CA THR A 64 -11.43 0.12 3.85
C THR A 64 -12.26 -1.14 3.69
N ASN A 65 -13.09 -1.44 4.68
CA ASN A 65 -14.12 -2.46 4.53
C ASN A 65 -15.37 -1.84 3.88
N ALA A 66 -16.20 -2.65 3.21
CA ALA A 66 -17.41 -2.16 2.54
C ALA A 66 -18.39 -1.43 3.49
N GLU A 67 -18.37 -1.75 4.78
CA GLU A 67 -19.14 -1.04 5.82
C GLU A 67 -18.51 0.32 6.17
N GLU A 68 -17.18 0.41 6.23
CA GLU A 68 -16.47 1.68 6.46
C GLU A 68 -16.54 2.60 5.23
N GLU A 69 -16.57 2.03 4.04
CA GLU A 69 -16.72 2.76 2.78
C GLU A 69 -18.09 3.44 2.72
N GLN A 70 -19.18 2.75 3.12
CA GLN A 70 -20.51 3.38 3.24
C GLN A 70 -20.53 4.50 4.27
N ASN A 71 -19.85 4.35 5.41
CA ASN A 71 -19.80 5.42 6.42
C ASN A 71 -18.98 6.62 5.94
N PHE A 72 -17.86 6.40 5.26
CA PHE A 72 -17.02 7.48 4.73
C PHE A 72 -17.77 8.32 3.70
N PHE A 73 -18.50 7.69 2.78
CA PHE A 73 -19.32 8.41 1.81
C PHE A 73 -20.58 9.03 2.42
N ALA A 74 -21.16 8.42 3.46
CA ALA A 74 -22.31 8.98 4.17
C ALA A 74 -21.95 10.22 5.01
N GLU A 75 -20.70 10.34 5.49
CA GLU A 75 -20.21 11.55 6.15
C GLU A 75 -19.94 12.69 5.14
N GLU A 76 -19.47 12.39 3.92
CA GLU A 76 -19.28 13.39 2.86
C GLU A 76 -20.62 13.91 2.28
N ASP A 77 -21.66 13.07 2.20
CA ASP A 77 -22.99 13.46 1.71
C ASP A 77 -23.89 14.13 2.78
N GLY A 78 -23.40 14.28 4.01
CA GLY A 78 -24.11 14.88 5.14
C GLY A 78 -23.90 16.39 5.32
N GLU A 79 -23.02 17.01 4.51
CA GLU A 79 -22.83 18.46 4.45
C GLU A 79 -23.57 19.06 3.23
N GLU A 80 -24.92 19.07 3.25
CA GLU A 80 -25.78 20.09 2.64
C GLU A 80 -27.26 19.99 3.10
#